data_AF-A0A351IX81-F1
#
_entry.id   AF-A0A351IX81-F1
#
_cell.length_a   1.000
_cell.length_b   1.000
_cell.length_c   1.000
_cell.angle_alpha   90.00
_cell.angle_beta   90.00
_cell.angle_gamma   90.00
#
_symmetry.space_group_name_H-M   'P 1'
#
loop_
_entity.id
_entity.type
_entity.pdbx_description
1 polymer ?
#
loop_
_entity_poly.entity_id
_entity_poly.type
_entity_poly.pdbx_seq_one_letter_code
_entity_poly.pdbx_strand_id
1 'polypeptide(L)'
;IGLLVGVIIGITTNYFTDDSKPIVRKVAKASNSGSAFTILSGISYGFISALPAMIGIAVSALAAYQLCDPLGEGYAMFGISMAAVGMLSIVGMIISNDAYGPIVDNARGLAEMGNLGEDTVRIADELDSAGNTVKAVTKGFAIGAAGLTVIALLGAYMAEVNVALKEAGKALLTGFDIMNPTVFFGVLIGAAIPAVFSAMLMLGVDKNAQRMVAEIHRQFKEIIGLKEGREGVKPDYDRCIEIATRGALKELIPAGLMAIVATLAVGFIGGVSAIGGFLLGNIVSGLLLALFMSNAGGLWDNAKKYVESGNEGGKGSEAHKAAVVGDTVGDPFKDTAGPSINTQITVVSLVASLMSTIFVAFSIF
;
A
#
# COMPACT_ATOMS: atom_id res chain seq x y z
N ILE A 1 21.32 7.20 -8.63
CA ILE A 1 20.14 8.07 -8.54
C ILE A 1 19.03 7.42 -7.70
N GLY A 2 18.51 6.26 -8.11
CA GLY A 2 17.39 5.63 -7.40
C GLY A 2 17.62 5.36 -5.91
N LEU A 3 18.83 4.94 -5.49
CA LEU A 3 19.16 4.79 -4.06
C LEU A 3 18.98 6.10 -3.28
N LEU A 4 19.52 7.21 -3.81
CA LEU A 4 19.44 8.52 -3.19
C LEU A 4 17.98 8.99 -3.08
N VAL A 5 17.19 8.78 -4.13
CA VAL A 5 15.76 9.09 -4.12
C VAL A 5 15.02 8.22 -3.11
N GLY A 6 15.36 6.93 -3.00
CA GLY A 6 14.81 6.03 -1.99
C GLY A 6 15.04 6.57 -0.57
N VAL A 7 16.25 7.02 -0.28
CA VAL A 7 16.59 7.65 1.01
C VAL A 7 15.74 8.90 1.26
N ILE A 8 15.55 9.77 0.26
CA ILE A 8 14.69 10.96 0.38
C ILE A 8 13.24 10.55 0.67
N ILE A 9 12.71 9.53 -0.02
CA ILE A 9 11.37 8.99 0.21
C ILE A 9 11.24 8.47 1.65
N GLY A 10 12.24 7.75 2.15
CA GLY A 10 12.26 7.28 3.54
C GLY A 10 12.24 8.41 4.55
N ILE A 11 13.11 9.43 4.38
CA ILE A 11 13.18 10.59 5.28
C ILE A 11 11.87 11.38 5.27
N THR A 12 11.31 11.62 4.09
CA THR A 12 10.06 12.37 3.95
C THR A 12 8.89 11.58 4.53
N THR A 13 8.79 10.27 4.27
CA THR A 13 7.80 9.39 4.91
C THR A 13 7.91 9.48 6.43
N ASN A 14 9.12 9.35 6.98
CA ASN A 14 9.37 9.49 8.41
C ASN A 14 8.89 10.84 8.96
N TYR A 15 9.10 11.95 8.23
CA TYR A 15 8.63 13.27 8.66
C TYR A 15 7.10 13.33 8.84
N PHE A 16 6.34 12.58 8.05
CA PHE A 16 4.88 12.54 8.14
C PHE A 16 4.35 11.52 9.14
N THR A 17 5.09 10.44 9.42
CA THR A 17 4.57 9.34 10.25
C THR A 17 5.17 9.26 11.64
N ASP A 18 6.37 9.76 11.90
CA ASP A 18 7.08 9.65 13.19
C ASP A 18 6.48 10.59 14.26
N ASP A 19 6.23 10.05 15.46
CA ASP A 19 5.57 10.74 16.58
C ASP A 19 6.40 11.89 17.19
N SER A 20 7.72 11.87 16.97
CA SER A 20 8.62 12.98 17.31
C SER A 20 8.40 14.20 16.40
N LYS A 21 7.73 14.04 15.25
CA LYS A 21 7.62 15.07 14.21
C LYS A 21 6.38 15.94 14.37
N PRO A 22 6.42 17.19 13.84
CA PRO A 22 5.32 18.14 14.03
C PRO A 22 3.98 17.70 13.44
N ILE A 23 3.99 16.88 12.38
CA ILE A 23 2.76 16.49 11.67
C ILE A 23 1.91 15.55 12.54
N VAL A 24 2.51 14.51 13.12
CA VAL A 24 1.82 13.58 14.03
C VAL A 24 1.24 14.33 15.23
N ARG A 25 2.03 15.23 15.83
CA ARG A 25 1.58 16.05 16.96
C ARG A 25 0.39 16.94 16.61
N LYS A 26 0.34 17.48 15.38
CA LYS A 26 -0.81 18.27 14.91
C LYS A 26 -2.07 17.43 14.78
N VAL A 27 -1.95 16.20 14.27
CA VAL A 27 -3.09 15.26 14.18
C VAL A 27 -3.55 14.83 15.57
N ALA A 28 -2.63 14.48 16.47
CA ALA A 28 -2.95 14.16 17.85
C ALA A 28 -3.66 15.32 18.56
N LYS A 29 -3.16 16.56 18.39
CA LYS A 29 -3.82 17.75 18.91
C LYS A 29 -5.21 17.98 18.29
N ALA A 30 -5.38 17.71 17.00
CA ALA A 30 -6.67 17.81 16.33
C ALA A 30 -7.71 16.81 16.88
N SER A 31 -7.26 15.68 17.43
CA SER A 31 -8.13 14.71 18.10
C SER A 31 -8.85 15.26 19.32
N ASN A 32 -8.34 16.33 19.97
CA ASN A 32 -9.08 17.04 21.02
C ASN A 32 -10.41 17.64 20.51
N SER A 33 -10.48 17.95 19.21
CA SER A 33 -11.67 18.51 18.57
C SER A 33 -12.64 17.42 18.06
N GLY A 34 -12.29 16.14 18.21
CA GLY A 34 -13.11 14.98 17.85
C GLY A 34 -12.70 14.27 16.55
N SER A 35 -13.27 13.08 16.34
CA SER A 35 -12.84 12.13 15.30
C SER A 35 -12.93 12.68 13.88
N ALA A 36 -13.88 13.57 13.59
CA ALA A 36 -14.01 14.17 12.27
C ALA A 36 -12.76 14.99 11.89
N PHE A 37 -12.19 15.73 12.83
CA PHE A 37 -10.97 16.51 12.59
C PHE A 37 -9.72 15.63 12.58
N THR A 38 -9.70 14.53 13.35
CA THR A 38 -8.65 13.51 13.26
C THR A 38 -8.61 12.89 11.86
N ILE A 39 -9.75 12.48 11.32
CA ILE A 39 -9.83 11.89 9.98
C ILE A 39 -9.50 12.94 8.91
N LEU A 40 -10.06 14.14 8.99
CA LEU A 40 -9.80 15.19 8.00
C LEU A 40 -8.31 15.54 7.92
N SER A 41 -7.65 15.68 9.08
CA SER A 41 -6.23 16.02 9.15
C SER A 41 -5.36 14.89 8.62
N GLY A 42 -5.64 13.62 8.97
CA GLY A 42 -4.89 12.48 8.46
C GLY A 42 -5.02 12.30 6.95
N ILE A 43 -6.22 12.44 6.38
CA ILE A 43 -6.42 12.39 4.92
C ILE A 43 -5.63 13.52 4.24
N SER A 44 -5.74 14.74 4.76
CA SER A 44 -5.08 15.92 4.18
C SER A 44 -3.56 15.78 4.18
N TYR A 45 -2.96 15.41 5.31
CA TYR A 45 -1.52 15.20 5.40
C TYR A 45 -1.06 13.96 4.64
N GLY A 46 -1.88 12.92 4.53
CA GLY A 46 -1.64 11.77 3.67
C GLY A 46 -1.42 12.18 2.21
N PHE A 47 -2.30 13.00 1.64
CA PHE A 47 -2.13 13.48 0.26
C PHE A 47 -0.88 14.35 0.09
N ILE A 48 -0.60 15.23 1.05
CA ILE A 48 0.62 16.06 1.03
C ILE A 48 1.87 15.17 1.09
N SER A 49 1.83 14.09 1.88
CA SER A 49 2.96 13.18 2.06
C SER A 49 3.34 12.39 0.80
N ALA A 50 2.41 12.21 -0.14
CA ALA A 50 2.69 11.51 -1.40
C ALA A 50 3.53 12.36 -2.38
N LEU A 51 3.46 13.69 -2.27
CA LEU A 51 4.10 14.61 -3.21
C LEU A 51 5.63 14.45 -3.29
N PRO A 52 6.39 14.42 -2.17
CA PRO A 52 7.84 14.25 -2.24
C PRO A 52 8.25 12.95 -2.94
N ALA A 53 7.51 11.87 -2.72
CA ALA A 53 7.80 10.59 -3.36
C ALA A 53 7.49 10.60 -4.85
N MET A 54 6.35 11.17 -5.26
CA MET A 54 6.00 11.32 -6.68
C MET A 54 7.02 12.18 -7.44
N ILE A 55 7.44 13.32 -6.85
CA ILE A 55 8.49 14.17 -7.42
C ILE A 55 9.81 13.40 -7.49
N GLY A 56 10.18 12.71 -6.41
CA GLY A 56 11.41 11.92 -6.35
C GLY A 56 11.48 10.86 -7.45
N ILE A 57 10.40 10.11 -7.66
CA ILE A 57 10.30 9.10 -8.73
C ILE A 57 10.40 9.77 -10.11
N ALA A 58 9.69 10.87 -10.34
CA ALA A 58 9.71 11.58 -11.63
C ALA A 58 11.12 12.14 -11.96
N VAL A 59 11.76 12.79 -10.99
CA VAL A 59 13.14 13.29 -11.12
C VAL A 59 14.12 12.14 -11.31
N SER A 60 13.95 11.03 -10.57
CA SER A 60 14.78 9.84 -10.73
C SER A 60 14.71 9.27 -12.14
N ALA A 61 13.50 9.12 -12.67
CA ALA A 61 13.28 8.59 -14.01
C ALA A 61 13.85 9.53 -15.08
N LEU A 62 13.57 10.83 -15.00
CA LEU A 62 14.05 11.82 -15.96
C LEU A 62 15.59 11.94 -15.95
N ALA A 63 16.20 12.01 -14.77
CA ALA A 63 17.65 12.11 -14.65
C ALA A 63 18.34 10.81 -15.09
N ALA A 64 17.79 9.65 -14.75
CA ALA A 64 18.32 8.37 -15.21
C ALA A 64 18.20 8.20 -16.74
N TYR A 65 17.09 8.66 -17.33
CA TYR A 65 16.91 8.71 -18.77
C TYR A 65 17.99 9.58 -19.41
N GLN A 66 18.10 10.85 -19.00
CA GLN A 66 19.02 11.82 -19.63
C GLN A 66 20.49 11.44 -19.50
N LEU A 67 20.89 10.76 -18.42
CA LEU A 67 22.26 10.30 -18.25
C LEU A 67 22.62 9.13 -19.17
N CYS A 68 21.65 8.27 -19.50
CA CYS A 68 21.91 7.06 -20.27
C CYS A 68 21.52 7.19 -21.74
N ASP A 69 20.65 8.13 -22.12
CA ASP A 69 20.26 8.42 -23.51
C ASP A 69 21.46 8.65 -24.45
N PRO A 70 22.54 9.38 -24.06
CA PRO A 70 23.71 9.58 -24.92
C PRO A 70 24.55 8.31 -25.17
N LEU A 71 24.32 7.22 -24.44
CA LEU A 71 25.10 5.99 -24.55
C LEU A 71 24.66 5.09 -25.71
N GLY A 72 23.51 5.39 -26.33
CA GLY A 72 22.99 4.67 -27.50
C GLY A 72 21.54 4.21 -27.33
N GLU A 73 21.02 3.56 -28.37
CA GLU A 73 19.63 3.11 -28.41
C GLU A 73 19.34 2.08 -27.29
N GLY A 74 18.22 2.27 -26.59
CA GLY A 74 17.79 1.41 -25.48
C GLY A 74 18.44 1.70 -24.12
N TYR A 75 19.58 2.42 -24.08
CA TYR A 75 20.25 2.72 -22.81
C TYR A 75 19.44 3.65 -21.90
N ALA A 76 18.61 4.54 -22.46
CA ALA A 76 17.76 5.42 -21.66
C ALA A 76 16.77 4.63 -20.76
N MET A 77 16.09 3.63 -21.31
CA MET A 77 15.18 2.75 -20.56
C MET A 77 15.94 1.82 -19.62
N PHE A 78 17.13 1.36 -20.03
CA PHE A 78 18.03 0.62 -19.14
C PHE A 78 18.43 1.46 -17.93
N GLY A 79 18.74 2.75 -18.12
CA GLY A 79 19.06 3.70 -17.05
C GLY A 79 17.94 3.82 -16.02
N ILE A 80 16.68 3.97 -16.47
CA ILE A 80 15.51 3.99 -15.59
C ILE A 80 15.38 2.67 -14.82
N SER A 81 15.55 1.54 -15.51
CA SER A 81 15.49 0.20 -14.91
C SER A 81 16.58 0.03 -13.83
N MET A 82 17.80 0.48 -14.11
CA MET A 82 18.91 0.46 -13.15
C MET A 82 18.70 1.43 -11.98
N ALA A 83 17.99 2.54 -12.18
CA ALA A 83 17.58 3.39 -11.07
C ALA A 83 16.59 2.66 -10.15
N ALA A 84 15.64 1.89 -10.70
CA ALA A 84 14.74 1.05 -9.91
C ALA A 84 15.51 0.00 -9.09
N VAL A 85 16.43 -0.74 -9.73
CA VAL A 85 17.32 -1.70 -9.07
C VAL A 85 18.16 -1.02 -7.98
N GLY A 86 18.69 0.17 -8.27
CA GLY A 86 19.46 0.97 -7.32
C GLY A 86 18.65 1.36 -6.08
N MET A 87 17.37 1.70 -6.22
CA MET A 87 16.48 1.98 -5.08
C MET A 87 16.29 0.75 -4.18
N LEU A 88 16.26 -0.45 -4.77
CA LEU A 88 16.16 -1.74 -4.07
C LEU A 88 17.50 -2.38 -3.71
N SER A 89 18.63 -1.72 -3.97
CA SER A 89 19.97 -2.29 -3.68
C SER A 89 20.19 -2.62 -2.21
N ILE A 90 19.45 -1.94 -1.32
CA ILE A 90 19.45 -2.17 0.12
C ILE A 90 18.22 -2.97 0.60
N VAL A 91 17.53 -3.68 -0.29
CA VAL A 91 16.29 -4.41 0.02
C VAL A 91 16.44 -5.40 1.18
N GLY A 92 17.62 -6.03 1.35
CA GLY A 92 17.87 -6.91 2.49
C GLY A 92 17.75 -6.19 3.84
N MET A 93 18.26 -4.96 3.93
CA MET A 93 18.10 -4.13 5.13
C MET A 93 16.66 -3.66 5.28
N ILE A 94 15.97 -3.31 4.19
CA ILE A 94 14.56 -2.89 4.22
C ILE A 94 13.67 -4.02 4.75
N ILE A 95 13.78 -5.22 4.19
CA ILE A 95 12.98 -6.38 4.61
C ILE A 95 13.32 -6.79 6.04
N SER A 96 14.59 -6.78 6.45
CA SER A 96 14.97 -7.11 7.83
C SER A 96 14.33 -6.15 8.84
N ASN A 97 14.28 -4.87 8.49
CA ASN A 97 13.69 -3.81 9.30
C ASN A 97 12.14 -3.87 9.29
N ASP A 98 11.55 -4.21 8.15
CA ASP A 98 10.09 -4.38 8.04
C ASP A 98 9.61 -5.61 8.83
N ALA A 99 10.38 -6.71 8.79
CA ALA A 99 10.11 -7.93 9.53
C ALA A 99 10.34 -7.77 11.05
N TYR A 100 11.23 -6.87 11.46
CA TYR A 100 11.46 -6.57 12.87
C TYR A 100 10.18 -6.14 13.58
N GLY A 101 9.36 -5.27 12.95
CA GLY A 101 8.10 -4.76 13.54
C GLY A 101 7.12 -5.88 13.97
N PRO A 102 6.66 -6.76 13.06
CA PRO A 102 5.77 -7.86 13.42
C PRO A 102 6.37 -8.86 14.43
N ILE A 103 7.69 -9.02 14.47
CA ILE A 103 8.35 -9.90 15.46
C ILE A 103 8.17 -9.32 16.86
N VAL A 104 8.43 -8.01 17.03
CA VAL A 104 8.33 -7.36 18.34
C VAL A 104 6.88 -7.16 18.79
N ASP A 105 5.95 -6.93 17.85
CA ASP A 105 4.50 -6.88 18.14
C ASP A 105 4.00 -8.23 18.70
N ASN A 106 4.37 -9.34 18.06
CA ASN A 106 4.07 -10.68 18.60
C ASN A 106 4.74 -10.94 19.95
N ALA A 107 5.99 -10.49 20.13
CA ALA A 107 6.70 -10.64 21.41
C ALA A 107 6.00 -9.86 22.53
N ARG A 108 5.53 -8.64 22.25
CA ARG A 108 4.71 -7.82 23.16
C ARG A 108 3.41 -8.53 23.51
N GLY A 109 2.67 -9.02 22.51
CA GLY A 109 1.42 -9.75 22.72
C GLY A 109 1.61 -11.00 23.58
N LEU A 110 2.68 -11.77 23.35
CA LEU A 110 3.04 -12.93 24.18
C LEU A 110 3.45 -12.54 25.60
N ALA A 111 4.14 -11.40 25.79
CA ALA A 111 4.48 -10.91 27.12
C ALA A 111 3.24 -10.53 27.93
N GLU A 112 2.26 -9.87 27.30
CA GLU A 112 0.98 -9.49 27.90
C GLU A 112 0.13 -10.72 28.22
N MET A 113 -0.06 -11.63 27.24
CA MET A 113 -0.82 -12.87 27.43
C MET A 113 -0.16 -13.85 28.41
N GLY A 114 1.17 -13.86 28.47
CA GLY A 114 1.97 -14.72 29.35
C GLY A 114 2.18 -14.16 30.75
N ASN A 115 1.68 -12.96 31.04
CA ASN A 115 1.86 -12.26 32.32
C ASN A 115 3.34 -12.20 32.77
N LEU A 116 4.25 -11.88 31.84
CA LEU A 116 5.72 -11.90 32.05
C LEU A 116 6.27 -10.70 32.84
N GLY A 117 5.39 -9.90 33.44
CA GLY A 117 5.73 -8.73 34.26
C GLY A 117 5.83 -7.41 33.47
N GLU A 118 5.60 -6.31 34.17
CA GLU A 118 5.52 -4.95 33.58
C GLU A 118 6.82 -4.51 32.90
N ASP A 119 7.98 -4.89 33.44
CA ASP A 119 9.27 -4.55 32.82
C ASP A 119 9.44 -5.19 31.42
N THR A 120 9.01 -6.44 31.27
CA THR A 120 9.07 -7.15 29.98
C THR A 120 8.13 -6.51 28.97
N VAL A 121 6.91 -6.18 29.40
CA VAL A 121 5.91 -5.50 28.57
C VAL A 121 6.42 -4.12 28.16
N ARG A 122 7.02 -3.36 29.08
CA ARG A 122 7.58 -2.03 28.81
C ARG A 122 8.71 -2.09 27.78
N ILE A 123 9.63 -3.03 27.92
CA ILE A 123 10.71 -3.23 26.93
C ILE A 123 10.12 -3.59 25.57
N ALA A 124 9.13 -4.48 25.52
CA ALA A 124 8.48 -4.87 24.28
C ALA A 124 7.71 -3.70 23.63
N ASP A 125 7.06 -2.84 24.41
CA ASP A 125 6.40 -1.62 23.94
C ASP A 125 7.39 -0.62 23.33
N GLU A 126 8.56 -0.43 23.95
CA GLU A 126 9.63 0.43 23.40
C GLU A 126 10.13 -0.10 22.05
N LEU A 127 10.31 -1.42 21.92
CA LEU A 127 10.72 -2.07 20.68
C LEU A 127 9.62 -2.02 19.61
N ASP A 128 8.35 -2.23 19.96
CA ASP A 128 7.20 -2.11 19.05
C ASP A 128 7.08 -0.70 18.48
N SER A 129 7.23 0.34 19.33
CA SER A 129 7.21 1.72 18.86
C SER A 129 8.29 2.00 17.81
N ALA A 130 9.53 1.56 18.07
CA ALA A 130 10.61 1.63 17.08
C ALA A 130 10.28 0.84 15.81
N GLY A 131 9.71 -0.37 15.95
CA GLY A 131 9.29 -1.22 14.85
C GLY A 131 8.25 -0.56 13.93
N ASN A 132 7.31 0.21 14.47
CA ASN A 132 6.29 0.90 13.68
C ASN A 132 6.84 2.08 12.87
N THR A 133 7.77 2.84 13.45
CA THR A 133 8.50 3.89 12.71
C THR A 133 9.28 3.28 11.54
N VAL A 134 9.99 2.18 11.82
CA VAL A 134 10.75 1.45 10.81
C VAL A 134 9.82 0.88 9.72
N LYS A 135 8.70 0.25 10.10
CA LYS A 135 7.66 -0.29 9.19
C LYS A 135 7.10 0.77 8.25
N ALA A 136 6.90 2.01 8.74
CA ALA A 136 6.44 3.10 7.89
C ALA A 136 7.49 3.49 6.84
N VAL A 137 8.76 3.62 7.24
CA VAL A 137 9.87 3.93 6.33
C VAL A 137 10.04 2.84 5.28
N THR A 138 10.05 1.57 5.69
CA THR A 138 10.23 0.42 4.78
C THR A 138 9.09 0.30 3.78
N LYS A 139 7.84 0.53 4.20
CA LYS A 139 6.68 0.63 3.29
C LYS A 139 6.86 1.73 2.25
N GLY A 140 7.32 2.92 2.66
CA GLY A 140 7.62 4.04 1.75
C GLY A 140 8.68 3.67 0.71
N PHE A 141 9.75 2.98 1.12
CA PHE A 141 10.77 2.46 0.20
C PHE A 141 10.21 1.43 -0.78
N ALA A 142 9.43 0.45 -0.30
CA ALA A 142 8.85 -0.60 -1.13
C ALA A 142 7.91 -0.02 -2.21
N ILE A 143 7.07 0.95 -1.83
CA ILE A 143 6.13 1.61 -2.74
C ILE A 143 6.89 2.54 -3.71
N GLY A 144 7.89 3.28 -3.23
CA GLY A 144 8.72 4.13 -4.08
C GLY A 144 9.49 3.34 -5.15
N ALA A 145 10.04 2.19 -4.76
CA ALA A 145 10.74 1.29 -5.65
C ALA A 145 9.82 0.68 -6.71
N ALA A 146 8.61 0.29 -6.31
CA ALA A 146 7.59 -0.16 -7.24
C ALA A 146 7.35 0.87 -8.35
N GLY A 147 7.26 2.16 -8.00
CA GLY A 147 7.00 3.20 -8.99
C GLY A 147 8.07 3.34 -10.08
N LEU A 148 9.35 3.16 -9.74
CA LEU A 148 10.43 3.16 -10.73
C LEU A 148 10.46 1.86 -11.56
N THR A 149 10.27 0.71 -10.93
CA THR A 149 10.25 -0.61 -11.60
C THR A 149 9.18 -0.65 -12.67
N VAL A 150 8.10 0.07 -12.45
CA VAL A 150 6.90 0.00 -13.26
C VAL A 150 7.04 0.76 -14.60
N ILE A 151 7.86 1.81 -14.67
CA ILE A 151 8.23 2.41 -15.97
C ILE A 151 9.04 1.41 -16.80
N ALA A 152 9.90 0.62 -16.15
CA ALA A 152 10.60 -0.48 -16.82
C ALA A 152 9.63 -1.58 -17.27
N LEU A 153 8.57 -1.87 -16.49
CA LEU A 153 7.52 -2.82 -16.91
C LEU A 153 6.76 -2.34 -18.15
N LEU A 154 6.47 -1.04 -18.30
CA LEU A 154 5.90 -0.49 -19.55
C LEU A 154 6.82 -0.70 -20.75
N GLY A 155 8.13 -0.46 -20.57
CA GLY A 155 9.14 -0.74 -21.59
C GLY A 155 9.22 -2.23 -21.95
N ALA A 156 9.20 -3.10 -20.95
CA ALA A 156 9.21 -4.55 -21.12
C ALA A 156 7.93 -5.04 -21.84
N TYR A 157 6.77 -4.51 -21.47
CA TYR A 157 5.50 -4.78 -22.14
C TYR A 157 5.55 -4.37 -23.62
N MET A 158 6.04 -3.16 -23.93
CA MET A 158 6.19 -2.71 -25.31
C MET A 158 7.15 -3.61 -26.11
N ALA A 159 8.25 -4.04 -25.51
CA ALA A 159 9.19 -4.97 -26.13
C ALA A 159 8.52 -6.32 -26.44
N GLU A 160 7.76 -6.88 -25.50
CA GLU A 160 7.01 -8.13 -25.66
C GLU A 160 5.96 -8.01 -26.78
N VAL A 161 5.18 -6.93 -26.76
CA VAL A 161 4.20 -6.64 -27.80
C VAL A 161 4.86 -6.51 -29.17
N ASN A 162 6.03 -5.90 -29.26
CA ASN A 162 6.75 -5.76 -30.52
C ASN A 162 7.25 -7.09 -31.08
N VAL A 163 7.57 -8.07 -30.23
CA VAL A 163 7.82 -9.45 -30.68
C VAL A 163 6.55 -10.02 -31.34
N ALA A 164 5.41 -9.94 -30.64
CA ALA A 164 4.13 -10.44 -31.16
C ALA A 164 3.66 -9.72 -32.44
N LEU A 165 3.85 -8.40 -32.53
CA LEU A 165 3.51 -7.62 -33.71
C LEU A 165 4.39 -7.99 -34.91
N LYS A 166 5.69 -8.20 -34.68
CA LYS A 166 6.63 -8.64 -35.72
C LYS A 166 6.26 -10.00 -36.28
N GLU A 167 5.92 -10.96 -35.41
CA GLU A 167 5.45 -12.29 -35.82
C GLU A 167 4.13 -12.22 -36.60
N ALA A 168 3.25 -11.29 -36.24
CA ALA A 168 2.00 -11.03 -36.95
C ALA A 168 2.16 -10.17 -38.23
N GLY A 169 3.38 -9.73 -38.58
CA GLY A 169 3.63 -8.85 -39.73
C GLY A 169 3.02 -7.45 -39.61
N LYS A 170 2.74 -6.99 -38.38
CA LYS A 170 2.15 -5.67 -38.09
C LYS A 170 3.24 -4.63 -37.78
N ALA A 171 2.88 -3.36 -37.90
CA ALA A 171 3.77 -2.25 -37.53
C ALA A 171 4.10 -2.29 -36.04
N LEU A 172 5.38 -2.03 -35.70
CA LEU A 172 5.86 -2.01 -34.33
C LEU A 172 5.37 -0.77 -33.58
N LEU A 173 5.15 -0.92 -32.27
CA LEU A 173 4.93 0.19 -31.36
C LEU A 173 6.25 0.91 -31.06
N THR A 174 6.26 2.22 -31.24
CA THR A 174 7.36 3.11 -30.86
C THR A 174 7.07 3.90 -29.59
N GLY A 175 5.82 3.84 -29.11
CA GLY A 175 5.36 4.51 -27.90
C GLY A 175 3.83 4.50 -27.79
N PHE A 176 3.32 5.13 -26.74
CA PHE A 176 1.89 5.28 -26.49
C PHE A 176 1.51 6.76 -26.59
N ASP A 177 0.88 7.15 -27.70
CA ASP A 177 0.40 8.52 -27.88
C ASP A 177 -0.88 8.75 -27.06
N ILE A 178 -0.81 9.64 -26.08
CA ILE A 178 -1.95 9.98 -25.21
C ILE A 178 -3.09 10.65 -26.01
N MET A 179 -2.78 11.26 -27.16
CA MET A 179 -3.80 11.84 -28.04
C MET A 179 -4.59 10.76 -28.81
N ASN A 180 -4.10 9.52 -28.85
CA ASN A 180 -4.84 8.39 -29.41
C ASN A 180 -6.02 8.03 -28.48
N PRO A 181 -7.28 8.05 -28.97
CA PRO A 181 -8.45 7.74 -28.14
C PRO A 181 -8.40 6.35 -27.48
N THR A 182 -7.79 5.36 -28.13
CA THR A 182 -7.64 3.99 -27.61
C THR A 182 -6.68 3.96 -26.43
N VAL A 183 -5.57 4.69 -26.51
CA VAL A 183 -4.62 4.85 -25.40
C VAL A 183 -5.28 5.62 -24.26
N PHE A 184 -5.95 6.73 -24.56
CA PHE A 184 -6.65 7.54 -23.56
C PHE A 184 -7.77 6.78 -22.85
N PHE A 185 -8.55 5.96 -23.59
CA PHE A 185 -9.51 5.02 -23.02
C PHE A 185 -8.83 4.10 -22.00
N GLY A 186 -7.70 3.50 -22.38
CA GLY A 186 -6.87 2.71 -21.48
C GLY A 186 -6.52 3.48 -20.21
N VAL A 187 -5.98 4.70 -20.34
CA VAL A 187 -5.55 5.55 -19.21
C VAL A 187 -6.68 5.78 -18.21
N LEU A 188 -7.88 6.15 -18.67
CA LEU A 188 -9.00 6.44 -17.78
C LEU A 188 -9.46 5.20 -17.00
N ILE A 189 -9.60 4.06 -17.69
CA ILE A 189 -9.99 2.81 -17.03
C ILE A 189 -8.88 2.36 -16.06
N GLY A 190 -7.63 2.39 -16.53
CA GLY A 190 -6.45 2.07 -15.73
C GLY A 190 -6.38 2.88 -14.45
N ALA A 191 -6.62 4.20 -14.52
CA ALA A 191 -6.60 5.09 -13.38
C ALA A 191 -7.70 4.81 -12.33
N ALA A 192 -8.81 4.22 -12.75
CA ALA A 192 -9.91 3.87 -11.84
C ALA A 192 -9.67 2.53 -11.11
N ILE A 193 -8.95 1.58 -11.70
CA ILE A 193 -8.79 0.23 -11.14
C ILE A 193 -8.18 0.23 -9.74
N PRO A 194 -7.08 0.94 -9.44
CA PRO A 194 -6.52 0.94 -8.08
C PRO A 194 -7.51 1.48 -7.04
N ALA A 195 -8.32 2.48 -7.39
CA ALA A 195 -9.32 3.03 -6.49
C ALA A 195 -10.46 2.03 -6.20
N VAL A 196 -10.98 1.37 -7.25
CA VAL A 196 -12.01 0.33 -7.11
C VAL A 196 -11.47 -0.87 -6.34
N PHE A 197 -10.26 -1.31 -6.66
CA PHE A 197 -9.57 -2.40 -5.96
C PHE A 197 -9.42 -2.08 -4.47
N SER A 198 -8.96 -0.88 -4.14
CA SER A 198 -8.83 -0.41 -2.75
C SER A 198 -10.17 -0.39 -2.04
N ALA A 199 -11.23 0.13 -2.69
CA ALA A 199 -12.58 0.15 -2.11
C ALA A 199 -13.11 -1.25 -1.81
N MET A 200 -12.90 -2.22 -2.71
CA MET A 200 -13.30 -3.62 -2.48
C MET A 200 -12.59 -4.21 -1.26
N LEU A 201 -11.28 -3.96 -1.11
CA LEU A 201 -10.51 -4.44 0.04
C LEU A 201 -10.97 -3.79 1.34
N MET A 202 -11.14 -2.47 1.36
CA MET A 202 -11.59 -1.73 2.55
C MET A 202 -12.99 -2.17 3.00
N LEU A 203 -13.94 -2.31 2.06
CA LEU A 203 -15.28 -2.84 2.36
C LEU A 203 -15.23 -4.31 2.79
N GLY A 204 -14.28 -5.09 2.28
CA GLY A 204 -14.03 -6.45 2.71
C GLY A 204 -13.56 -6.53 4.16
N VAL A 205 -12.61 -5.67 4.55
CA VAL A 205 -12.14 -5.54 5.94
C VAL A 205 -13.29 -5.11 6.85
N ASP A 206 -14.06 -4.08 6.48
CA ASP A 206 -15.20 -3.60 7.27
C ASP A 206 -16.22 -4.71 7.56
N LYS A 207 -16.68 -5.44 6.54
CA LYS A 207 -17.61 -6.57 6.71
C LYS A 207 -17.06 -7.64 7.66
N ASN A 208 -15.76 -7.93 7.57
CA ASN A 208 -15.13 -8.94 8.43
C ASN A 208 -14.92 -8.42 9.86
N ALA A 209 -14.57 -7.16 10.03
CA ALA A 209 -14.47 -6.50 11.33
C ALA A 209 -15.83 -6.50 12.05
N GLN A 210 -16.91 -6.18 11.35
CA GLN A 210 -18.26 -6.23 11.93
C GLN A 210 -18.65 -7.65 12.39
N ARG A 211 -18.30 -8.68 11.62
CA ARG A 211 -18.49 -10.10 12.01
C ARG A 211 -17.65 -10.46 13.24
N MET A 212 -16.40 -10.02 13.29
CA MET A 212 -15.50 -10.25 14.42
C MET A 212 -16.03 -9.59 15.70
N VAL A 213 -16.45 -8.32 15.62
CA VAL A 213 -17.02 -7.59 16.76
C VAL A 213 -18.31 -8.26 17.26
N ALA A 214 -19.18 -8.69 16.35
CA ALA A 214 -20.40 -9.40 16.72
C ALA A 214 -20.09 -10.72 17.46
N GLU A 215 -19.07 -11.46 17.01
CA GLU A 215 -18.62 -12.70 17.67
C GLU A 215 -18.00 -12.42 19.05
N ILE A 216 -17.15 -11.40 19.18
CA ILE A 216 -16.57 -11.00 20.47
C ILE A 216 -17.68 -10.63 21.47
N HIS A 217 -18.68 -9.85 21.03
CA HIS A 217 -19.83 -9.51 21.87
C HIS A 217 -20.67 -10.74 22.24
N ARG A 218 -20.86 -11.68 21.32
CA ARG A 218 -21.54 -12.95 21.60
C ARG A 218 -20.79 -13.73 22.69
N GLN A 219 -19.48 -13.87 22.57
CA GLN A 219 -18.65 -14.57 23.56
C GLN A 219 -18.73 -13.89 24.93
N PHE A 220 -18.59 -12.56 25.02
CA PHE A 220 -18.72 -11.84 26.29
C PHE A 220 -20.11 -11.95 26.93
N LYS A 221 -21.16 -12.15 26.13
CA LYS A 221 -22.54 -12.28 26.63
C LYS A 221 -22.88 -13.72 27.03
N GLU A 222 -22.42 -14.70 26.27
CA GLU A 222 -22.84 -16.10 26.42
C GLU A 222 -21.87 -16.95 27.25
N ILE A 223 -20.56 -16.64 27.24
CA ILE A 223 -19.55 -17.38 28.01
C ILE A 223 -19.46 -16.76 29.42
N ILE A 224 -20.11 -17.42 30.38
CA ILE A 224 -20.15 -16.96 31.78
C ILE A 224 -18.75 -16.95 32.38
N GLY A 225 -18.35 -15.81 32.97
CA GLY A 225 -17.04 -15.65 33.60
C GLY A 225 -15.94 -15.14 32.67
N LEU A 226 -16.21 -14.99 31.36
CA LEU A 226 -15.20 -14.53 30.40
C LEU A 226 -14.86 -13.05 30.61
N LYS A 227 -15.88 -12.20 30.79
CA LYS A 227 -15.70 -10.76 30.97
C LYS A 227 -15.01 -10.44 32.30
N GLU A 228 -15.27 -11.24 33.32
CA GLU A 228 -14.66 -11.13 34.64
C GLU A 228 -13.26 -11.76 34.71
N GLY A 229 -12.83 -12.47 33.66
CA GLY A 229 -11.53 -13.15 33.64
C GLY A 229 -11.42 -14.30 34.64
N ARG A 230 -12.50 -15.06 34.85
CA ARG A 230 -12.50 -16.19 35.80
C ARG A 230 -11.51 -17.27 35.38
N GLU A 231 -10.79 -17.77 36.37
CA GLU A 231 -9.79 -18.82 36.17
C GLU A 231 -10.42 -20.08 35.53
N GLY A 232 -9.78 -20.59 34.47
CA GLY A 232 -10.26 -21.74 33.71
C GLY A 232 -11.31 -21.44 32.63
N VAL A 233 -11.88 -20.23 32.58
CA VAL A 233 -12.75 -19.79 31.47
C VAL A 233 -11.89 -19.19 30.37
N LYS A 234 -11.95 -19.77 29.17
CA LYS A 234 -11.18 -19.31 28.01
C LYS A 234 -12.11 -18.84 26.90
N PRO A 235 -11.76 -17.78 26.15
CA PRO A 235 -12.49 -17.40 24.95
C PRO A 235 -12.30 -18.47 23.87
N ASP A 236 -13.24 -18.49 22.92
CA ASP A 236 -13.17 -19.34 21.74
C ASP A 236 -12.36 -18.62 20.65
N TYR A 237 -11.04 -18.86 20.67
CA TYR A 237 -10.12 -18.29 19.69
C TYR A 237 -10.32 -18.88 18.29
N ASP A 238 -10.63 -20.19 18.20
CA ASP A 238 -10.79 -20.89 16.93
C ASP A 238 -11.91 -20.27 16.09
N ARG A 239 -12.99 -19.84 16.74
CA ARG A 239 -14.09 -19.18 16.05
C ARG A 239 -13.69 -17.83 15.45
N CYS A 240 -12.90 -17.04 16.16
CA CYS A 240 -12.37 -15.78 15.65
C CYS A 240 -11.40 -16.03 14.48
N ILE A 241 -10.53 -17.04 14.60
CA ILE A 241 -9.60 -17.46 13.53
C ILE A 241 -10.38 -17.88 12.29
N GLU A 242 -11.44 -18.67 12.42
CA GLU A 242 -12.29 -19.11 11.31
C GLU A 242 -12.94 -17.92 10.58
N ILE A 243 -13.49 -16.96 11.32
CA ILE A 243 -14.10 -15.74 10.76
C ILE A 243 -13.08 -14.94 9.96
N ALA A 244 -11.90 -14.70 10.53
CA ALA A 244 -10.83 -13.97 9.86
C ALA A 244 -10.34 -14.71 8.61
N THR A 245 -10.09 -16.03 8.70
CA THR A 245 -9.58 -16.86 7.60
C THR A 245 -10.56 -16.92 6.43
N ARG A 246 -11.82 -17.28 6.72
CA ARG A 246 -12.85 -17.40 5.69
C ARG A 246 -13.22 -16.04 5.10
N GLY A 247 -13.24 -15.02 5.95
CA GLY A 247 -13.46 -13.64 5.57
C GLY A 247 -12.42 -13.13 4.58
N ALA A 248 -11.14 -13.33 4.89
CA ALA A 248 -10.03 -12.91 4.04
C ALA A 248 -10.12 -13.54 2.64
N LEU A 249 -10.33 -14.85 2.54
CA LEU A 249 -10.46 -15.54 1.25
C LEU A 249 -11.67 -15.05 0.45
N LYS A 250 -12.82 -14.89 1.11
CA LYS A 250 -14.09 -14.51 0.45
C LYS A 250 -14.04 -13.11 -0.16
N GLU A 251 -13.33 -12.17 0.47
CA GLU A 251 -13.26 -10.79 -0.01
C GLU A 251 -12.04 -10.54 -0.91
N LEU A 252 -10.92 -11.28 -0.75
CA LEU A 252 -9.72 -11.11 -1.58
C LEU A 252 -9.87 -11.67 -3.00
N ILE A 253 -10.51 -12.84 -3.16
CA ILE A 253 -10.67 -13.50 -4.47
C ILE A 253 -11.41 -12.58 -5.47
N PRO A 254 -12.57 -11.97 -5.13
CA PRO A 254 -13.25 -11.05 -6.03
C PRO A 254 -12.41 -9.83 -6.42
N ALA A 255 -11.65 -9.26 -5.48
CA ALA A 255 -10.81 -8.09 -5.77
C ALA A 255 -9.69 -8.42 -6.77
N GLY A 256 -9.01 -9.56 -6.57
CA GLY A 256 -7.98 -10.04 -7.50
C GLY A 256 -8.55 -10.37 -8.89
N LEU A 257 -9.67 -11.09 -8.94
CA LEU A 257 -10.35 -11.42 -10.20
C LEU A 257 -10.81 -10.17 -10.94
N MET A 258 -11.34 -9.17 -10.24
CA MET A 258 -11.75 -7.90 -10.84
C MET A 258 -10.58 -7.24 -11.58
N ALA A 259 -9.40 -7.15 -10.96
CA ALA A 259 -8.23 -6.56 -11.60
C ALA A 259 -7.82 -7.32 -12.87
N ILE A 260 -7.79 -8.66 -12.82
CA ILE A 260 -7.45 -9.51 -13.98
C ILE A 260 -8.48 -9.36 -15.10
N VAL A 261 -9.77 -9.47 -14.78
CA VAL A 261 -10.86 -9.37 -15.76
C VAL A 261 -10.89 -7.98 -16.40
N ALA A 262 -10.66 -6.92 -15.62
CA ALA A 262 -10.56 -5.56 -16.16
C ALA A 262 -9.41 -5.43 -17.17
N THR A 263 -8.23 -5.97 -16.85
CA THR A 263 -7.09 -5.99 -17.80
C THR A 263 -7.44 -6.75 -19.07
N LEU A 264 -8.02 -7.94 -18.97
CA LEU A 264 -8.44 -8.72 -20.13
C LEU A 264 -9.47 -7.96 -20.98
N ALA A 265 -10.49 -7.38 -20.35
CA ALA A 265 -11.54 -6.63 -21.04
C ALA A 265 -10.95 -5.44 -21.82
N VAL A 266 -10.06 -4.66 -21.20
CA VAL A 266 -9.40 -3.54 -21.89
C VAL A 266 -8.56 -4.02 -23.08
N GLY A 267 -7.83 -5.13 -22.92
CA GLY A 267 -7.01 -5.71 -23.98
C GLY A 267 -7.81 -6.27 -25.16
N PHE A 268 -8.94 -6.93 -24.91
CA PHE A 268 -9.83 -7.38 -25.97
C PHE A 268 -10.57 -6.23 -26.66
N ILE A 269 -10.92 -5.17 -25.92
CA ILE A 269 -11.61 -4.01 -26.51
C ILE A 269 -10.63 -3.19 -27.34
N GLY A 270 -9.60 -2.61 -26.73
CA GLY A 270 -8.73 -1.62 -27.37
C GLY A 270 -7.32 -2.11 -27.71
N GLY A 271 -7.08 -3.42 -27.62
CA GLY A 271 -5.82 -4.03 -28.02
C GLY A 271 -4.62 -3.58 -27.19
N VAL A 272 -3.44 -3.79 -27.77
CA VAL A 272 -2.16 -3.55 -27.09
C VAL A 272 -1.90 -2.08 -26.77
N SER A 273 -2.47 -1.16 -27.57
CA SER A 273 -2.37 0.28 -27.36
C SER A 273 -3.20 0.74 -26.16
N ALA A 274 -4.43 0.22 -26.01
CA ALA A 274 -5.24 0.50 -24.82
C ALA A 274 -4.59 -0.06 -23.55
N ILE A 275 -3.97 -1.24 -23.63
CA ILE A 275 -3.25 -1.81 -22.48
C ILE A 275 -2.06 -0.94 -22.07
N GLY A 276 -1.31 -0.37 -23.01
CA GLY A 276 -0.25 0.58 -22.67
C GLY A 276 -0.76 1.79 -21.89
N GLY A 277 -1.89 2.37 -22.33
CA GLY A 277 -2.58 3.42 -21.59
C GLY A 277 -3.11 2.96 -20.23
N PHE A 278 -3.70 1.77 -20.17
CA PHE A 278 -4.23 1.16 -18.95
C PHE A 278 -3.16 0.97 -17.90
N LEU A 279 -2.01 0.42 -18.28
CA LEU A 279 -0.86 0.30 -17.41
C LEU A 279 -0.48 1.71 -16.92
N LEU A 280 -0.22 2.68 -17.81
CA LEU A 280 0.14 4.05 -17.39
C LEU A 280 -0.83 4.64 -16.36
N GLY A 281 -2.14 4.57 -16.59
CA GLY A 281 -3.16 5.08 -15.68
C GLY A 281 -3.17 4.35 -14.33
N ASN A 282 -3.10 3.01 -14.36
CA ASN A 282 -3.09 2.15 -13.17
C ASN A 282 -1.87 2.42 -12.30
N ILE A 283 -0.73 2.66 -12.92
CA ILE A 283 0.53 2.97 -12.29
C ILE A 283 0.47 4.32 -11.58
N VAL A 284 0.12 5.38 -12.29
CA VAL A 284 0.18 6.76 -11.77
C VAL A 284 -0.82 6.93 -10.62
N SER A 285 -2.05 6.48 -10.81
CA SER A 285 -3.09 6.53 -9.77
C SER A 285 -2.77 5.57 -8.61
N GLY A 286 -2.29 4.37 -8.90
CA GLY A 286 -1.99 3.35 -7.91
C GLY A 286 -0.86 3.77 -6.99
N LEU A 287 0.24 4.33 -7.53
CA LEU A 287 1.33 4.86 -6.70
C LEU A 287 0.86 5.99 -5.78
N LEU A 288 0.07 6.94 -6.30
CA LEU A 288 -0.49 8.02 -5.50
C LEU A 288 -1.33 7.49 -4.35
N LEU A 289 -2.24 6.56 -4.64
CA LEU A 289 -3.14 5.97 -3.64
C LEU A 289 -2.40 5.08 -2.63
N ALA A 290 -1.42 4.30 -3.08
CA ALA A 290 -0.61 3.43 -2.21
C ALA A 290 0.19 4.26 -1.20
N LEU A 291 0.86 5.32 -1.65
CA LEU A 291 1.60 6.25 -0.81
C LEU A 291 0.67 6.98 0.17
N PHE A 292 -0.42 7.53 -0.35
CA PHE A 292 -1.44 8.21 0.45
C PHE A 292 -1.97 7.32 1.58
N MET A 293 -2.46 6.12 1.26
CA MET A 293 -3.09 5.24 2.25
C MET A 293 -2.09 4.74 3.29
N SER A 294 -0.89 4.37 2.85
CA SER A 294 0.15 3.86 3.76
C SER A 294 0.59 4.93 4.76
N ASN A 295 0.80 6.16 4.29
CA ASN A 295 1.24 7.26 5.14
C ASN A 295 0.11 7.80 6.02
N ALA A 296 -1.12 7.91 5.50
CA ALA A 296 -2.27 8.35 6.28
C ALA A 296 -2.57 7.38 7.45
N GLY A 297 -2.56 6.07 7.18
CA GLY A 297 -2.75 5.08 8.24
C GLY A 297 -1.61 5.07 9.26
N GLY A 298 -0.35 5.17 8.82
CA GLY A 298 0.79 5.29 9.75
C GLY A 298 0.74 6.55 10.61
N LEU A 299 0.29 7.67 10.02
CA LEU A 299 0.09 8.94 10.74
C LEU A 299 -1.00 8.82 11.81
N TRP A 300 -2.14 8.18 11.52
CA TRP A 300 -3.19 7.99 12.53
C TRP A 300 -2.75 7.07 13.68
N ASP A 301 -2.06 5.98 13.37
CA ASP A 301 -1.54 5.05 14.38
C ASP A 301 -0.57 5.75 15.33
N ASN A 302 0.41 6.45 14.78
CA ASN A 302 1.41 7.14 15.58
C ASN A 302 0.81 8.36 16.31
N ALA A 303 -0.25 8.98 15.78
CA ALA A 303 -1.01 10.00 16.53
C ALA A 303 -1.71 9.37 17.74
N LYS A 304 -2.32 8.18 17.60
CA LYS A 304 -2.89 7.43 18.72
C LYS A 304 -1.81 7.09 19.76
N LYS A 305 -0.67 6.51 19.35
CA LYS A 305 0.45 6.18 20.24
C LYS A 305 1.01 7.41 20.97
N TYR A 306 1.07 8.56 20.30
CA TYR A 306 1.48 9.82 20.92
C TYR A 306 0.55 10.23 22.07
N VAL A 307 -0.78 10.07 21.89
CA VAL A 307 -1.77 10.32 22.95
C VAL A 307 -1.66 9.26 24.06
N GLU A 308 -1.50 7.99 23.70
CA GLU A 308 -1.34 6.87 24.67
C GLU A 308 -0.11 7.05 25.59
N SER A 309 0.92 7.74 25.10
CA SER A 309 2.13 8.09 25.87
C SER A 309 1.93 9.22 26.89
N GLY A 310 0.69 9.69 27.09
CA GLY A 310 0.34 10.71 28.09
C GLY A 310 0.17 12.13 27.54
N ASN A 311 0.39 12.34 26.24
CA ASN A 311 0.13 13.65 25.61
C ASN A 311 -1.38 13.82 25.33
N GLU A 312 -1.83 15.08 25.17
CA GLU A 312 -3.22 15.41 24.82
C GLU A 312 -4.29 14.75 25.73
N GLY A 313 -3.95 14.51 26.99
CA GLY A 313 -4.85 13.94 28.00
C GLY A 313 -4.72 12.44 28.25
N GLY A 314 -3.89 11.71 27.49
CA GLY A 314 -3.55 10.32 27.80
C GLY A 314 -4.65 9.31 27.47
N LYS A 315 -4.39 8.03 27.81
CA LYS A 315 -5.33 6.92 27.62
C LYS A 315 -6.68 7.19 28.30
N GLY A 316 -7.76 6.92 27.59
CA GLY A 316 -9.14 7.08 28.07
C GLY A 316 -9.73 8.48 27.90
N SER A 317 -8.93 9.48 27.52
CA SER A 317 -9.41 10.83 27.17
C SER A 317 -10.29 10.81 25.90
N GLU A 318 -11.03 11.91 25.68
CA GLU A 318 -11.78 12.09 24.43
C GLU A 318 -10.86 12.17 23.21
N ALA A 319 -9.69 12.79 23.35
CA ALA A 319 -8.66 12.81 22.31
C ALA A 319 -8.17 11.39 21.98
N HIS A 320 -7.98 10.54 23.00
CA HIS A 320 -7.61 9.15 22.80
C HIS A 320 -8.68 8.37 22.02
N LYS A 321 -9.95 8.50 22.40
CA LYS A 321 -11.06 7.85 21.65
C LYS A 321 -11.12 8.31 20.20
N ALA A 322 -10.94 9.61 19.95
CA ALA A 322 -10.90 10.15 18.59
C ALA A 322 -9.69 9.64 17.79
N ALA A 323 -8.52 9.53 18.41
CA ALA A 323 -7.32 8.98 17.79
C ALA A 323 -7.46 7.48 17.46
N VAL A 324 -8.08 6.69 18.35
CA VAL A 324 -8.41 5.27 18.11
C VAL A 324 -9.33 5.12 16.90
N VAL A 325 -10.35 5.99 16.76
CA VAL A 325 -11.21 5.99 15.56
C VAL A 325 -10.41 6.28 14.30
N GLY A 326 -9.49 7.25 14.35
CA GLY A 326 -8.58 7.55 13.22
C GLY A 326 -7.72 6.35 12.83
N ASP A 327 -7.12 5.68 13.81
CA ASP A 327 -6.30 4.48 13.58
C ASP A 327 -7.11 3.32 13.00
N THR A 328 -8.33 3.10 13.50
CA THR A 328 -9.24 2.06 12.97
C THR A 328 -9.63 2.33 11.51
N VAL A 329 -9.74 3.61 11.10
CA VAL A 329 -9.89 3.99 9.69
C VAL A 329 -8.60 3.74 8.90
N GLY A 330 -7.44 3.96 9.53
CA GLY A 330 -6.11 3.78 8.98
C GLY A 330 -5.66 2.33 8.80
N ASP A 331 -6.16 1.38 9.57
CA ASP A 331 -5.79 -0.03 9.49
C ASP A 331 -6.03 -0.65 8.10
N PRO A 332 -7.24 -0.58 7.51
CA PRO A 332 -7.45 -1.08 6.15
C PRO A 332 -6.66 -0.29 5.10
N PHE A 333 -6.32 0.98 5.38
CA PHE A 333 -5.49 1.80 4.48
C PHE A 333 -4.04 1.29 4.46
N LYS A 334 -3.38 1.20 5.63
CA LYS A 334 -1.94 0.95 5.75
C LYS A 334 -1.55 -0.51 5.69
N ASP A 335 -2.43 -1.44 6.04
CA ASP A 335 -2.11 -2.88 6.15
C ASP A 335 -2.88 -3.75 5.15
N THR A 336 -3.87 -3.21 4.44
CA THR A 336 -4.60 -3.97 3.40
C THR A 336 -4.52 -3.29 2.03
N ALA A 337 -5.23 -2.17 1.83
CA ALA A 337 -5.41 -1.57 0.51
C ALA A 337 -4.13 -0.96 -0.05
N GLY A 338 -3.45 -0.10 0.73
CA GLY A 338 -2.24 0.61 0.30
C GLY A 338 -1.13 -0.32 -0.20
N PRO A 339 -0.65 -1.28 0.63
CA PRO A 339 0.38 -2.22 0.21
C PRO A 339 -0.06 -3.14 -0.95
N SER A 340 -1.33 -3.54 -1.00
CA SER A 340 -1.84 -4.46 -2.03
C SER A 340 -1.87 -3.86 -3.43
N ILE A 341 -1.92 -2.52 -3.56
CA ILE A 341 -1.86 -1.87 -4.88
C ILE A 341 -0.54 -2.21 -5.60
N ASN A 342 0.58 -2.29 -4.88
CA ASN A 342 1.86 -2.63 -5.50
C ASN A 342 1.81 -4.01 -6.19
N THR A 343 1.27 -5.00 -5.49
CA THR A 343 1.05 -6.33 -6.04
C THR A 343 0.04 -6.29 -7.19
N GLN A 344 -1.04 -5.54 -7.05
CA GLN A 344 -2.05 -5.38 -8.11
C GLN A 344 -1.45 -4.81 -9.39
N ILE A 345 -0.60 -3.77 -9.33
CA ILE A 345 0.10 -3.20 -10.49
C ILE A 345 0.98 -4.26 -11.17
N THR A 346 1.71 -5.04 -10.37
CA THR A 346 2.59 -6.11 -10.88
C THR A 346 1.77 -7.20 -11.58
N VAL A 347 0.65 -7.62 -10.99
CA VAL A 347 -0.24 -8.65 -11.55
C VAL A 347 -0.83 -8.19 -12.87
N VAL A 348 -1.39 -6.97 -12.94
CA VAL A 348 -1.99 -6.48 -14.19
C VAL A 348 -0.95 -6.29 -15.30
N SER A 349 0.27 -5.88 -14.94
CA SER A 349 1.40 -5.78 -15.88
C SER A 349 1.80 -7.14 -16.42
N LEU A 350 1.89 -8.16 -15.57
CA LEU A 350 2.21 -9.52 -15.98
C LEU A 350 1.12 -10.12 -16.87
N VAL A 351 -0.16 -9.96 -16.49
CA VAL A 351 -1.30 -10.42 -17.30
C VAL A 351 -1.30 -9.74 -18.67
N ALA A 352 -1.07 -8.42 -18.70
CA ALA A 352 -0.96 -7.65 -19.93
C ALA A 352 0.12 -8.21 -20.87
N SER A 353 1.33 -8.46 -20.36
CA SER A 353 2.44 -9.00 -21.14
C SER A 353 2.17 -10.42 -21.62
N LEU A 354 1.67 -11.31 -20.75
CA LEU A 354 1.37 -12.70 -21.11
C LEU A 354 0.28 -12.81 -22.20
N MET A 355 -0.70 -11.90 -22.17
CA MET A 355 -1.81 -11.89 -23.11
C MET A 355 -1.54 -11.03 -24.36
N SER A 356 -0.37 -10.41 -24.48
CA SER A 356 -0.01 -9.50 -25.57
C SER A 356 -0.26 -10.09 -26.96
N THR A 357 0.20 -11.31 -27.21
CA THR A 357 0.00 -12.03 -28.49
C THR A 357 -1.49 -12.23 -28.80
N ILE A 358 -2.29 -12.56 -27.77
CA ILE A 358 -3.73 -12.75 -27.92
C ILE A 358 -4.42 -11.41 -28.22
N PHE A 359 -4.02 -10.32 -27.56
CA PHE A 359 -4.55 -8.99 -27.84
C PHE A 359 -4.19 -8.50 -29.24
N VAL A 360 -2.99 -8.81 -29.74
CA VAL A 360 -2.59 -8.50 -31.12
C VAL A 360 -3.48 -9.23 -32.14
N ALA A 361 -3.89 -10.47 -31.85
CA ALA A 361 -4.66 -11.29 -32.78
C ALA A 361 -6.17 -11.03 -32.72
N PHE A 362 -6.73 -10.75 -31.55
CA PHE A 362 -8.18 -10.79 -31.30
C PHE A 362 -8.77 -9.50 -30.70
N SER A 363 -8.08 -8.36 -30.74
CA SER A 363 -8.68 -7.09 -30.32
C SER A 363 -9.78 -6.63 -31.29
N ILE A 364 -10.80 -5.98 -30.74
CA ILE A 364 -11.94 -5.45 -31.51
C ILE A 364 -11.55 -4.17 -32.25
N PHE A 365 -10.87 -3.26 -31.54
CA PHE A 365 -10.40 -1.97 -32.04
C PHE A 365 -8.89 -1.95 -32.28
#